data_AF-A0A1M7BCR0-F1
#
_entry.id   AF-A0A1M7BCR0-F1
#
_cell.length_a   1.000
_cell.length_b   1.000
_cell.length_c   1.000
_cell.angle_alpha   90.00
_cell.angle_beta   90.00
_cell.angle_gamma   90.00
#
_symmetry.space_group_name_H-M   'P 1'
#
loop_
_entity.id
_entity.type
_entity.pdbx_description
1 polymer ?
#
loop_
_entity_poly.entity_id
_entity_poly.type
_entity_poly.pdbx_seq_one_letter_code
_entity_poly.pdbx_strand_id
1 'polypeptide(L)'
;MKKLILHLGVHKTATTYVQSRIYNSKDSLSEAGVGCFSLDETRSSFTSQIKKNMSLSRETKKFLDAHDTILLSDENILGGTDKPTSQLVYPKGPTRLQFLLDALSPESLEAHITIRDPESYLVSRYCEYLRHYPFLDVCQYFDEFFVKEFSWLPLVEALEDVAGKKITVTAFENIFNDEDAYFYQLVGDKVDLMPAADNPSIRRSKISYEAYDMLLMM
;
A
#
# COMPACT_ATOMS: atom_id res chain seq x y z
N MET A 1 14.41 16.58 4.81
CA MET A 1 13.00 16.53 4.38
C MET A 1 12.10 16.95 5.54
N LYS A 2 11.13 17.83 5.29
CA LYS A 2 10.20 18.34 6.32
C LYS A 2 8.98 17.46 6.48
N LYS A 3 8.41 16.96 5.38
CA LYS A 3 7.18 16.17 5.40
C LYS A 3 7.33 14.86 4.63
N LEU A 4 6.92 13.77 5.25
CA LEU A 4 6.77 12.46 4.61
C LEU A 4 5.29 12.12 4.49
N ILE A 5 4.81 11.91 3.27
CA ILE A 5 3.51 11.31 3.01
C ILE A 5 3.75 9.83 2.73
N LEU A 6 3.19 8.96 3.56
CA LEU A 6 3.24 7.51 3.38
C LEU A 6 1.87 7.01 2.93
N HIS A 7 1.79 6.56 1.69
CA HIS A 7 0.68 5.76 1.21
C HIS A 7 1.05 4.28 1.40
N LEU A 8 0.64 3.71 2.52
CA LEU A 8 0.95 2.31 2.84
C LEU A 8 0.08 1.41 1.96
N GLY A 9 -1.24 1.54 2.05
CA GLY A 9 -2.18 0.66 1.37
C GLY A 9 -2.03 -0.82 1.76
N VAL A 10 -3.14 -1.53 1.97
CA VAL A 10 -3.05 -3.00 2.07
C VAL A 10 -3.10 -3.60 0.67
N HIS A 11 -2.54 -4.80 0.50
CA HIS A 11 -2.65 -5.50 -0.78
C HIS A 11 -4.10 -5.58 -1.25
N LYS A 12 -4.31 -5.62 -2.56
CA LYS A 12 -5.65 -5.81 -3.17
C LYS A 12 -6.65 -4.67 -2.92
N THR A 13 -6.16 -3.45 -2.64
CA THR A 13 -6.97 -2.23 -2.52
C THR A 13 -6.64 -1.19 -3.59
N ALA A 14 -6.42 -1.63 -4.84
CA ALA A 14 -6.06 -0.79 -5.98
C ALA A 14 -4.80 0.07 -5.80
N THR A 15 -3.85 -0.38 -4.97
CA THR A 15 -2.57 0.33 -4.78
C THR A 15 -1.84 0.53 -6.11
N THR A 16 -1.88 -0.43 -7.02
CA THR A 16 -1.29 -0.31 -8.37
C THR A 16 -1.93 0.81 -9.21
N TYR A 17 -3.24 1.03 -9.09
CA TYR A 17 -3.92 2.13 -9.77
C TYR A 17 -3.48 3.48 -9.21
N VAL A 18 -3.51 3.61 -7.89
CA VAL A 18 -3.09 4.82 -7.16
C VAL A 18 -1.63 5.16 -7.43
N GLN A 19 -0.74 4.16 -7.35
CA GLN A 19 0.69 4.28 -7.66
C GLN A 19 0.92 4.74 -9.11
N SER A 20 0.13 4.22 -10.07
CA SER A 20 0.24 4.65 -11.46
C SER A 20 -0.17 6.11 -11.65
N ARG A 21 -1.25 6.57 -11.00
CA ARG A 21 -1.67 7.98 -11.02
C ARG A 21 -0.57 8.89 -10.45
N ILE A 22 -0.04 8.53 -9.28
CA ILE A 22 1.05 9.26 -8.62
C ILE A 22 2.26 9.35 -9.55
N TYR A 23 2.71 8.23 -10.10
CA TYR A 23 3.92 8.19 -10.92
C TYR A 23 3.75 8.95 -12.24
N ASN A 24 2.60 8.82 -12.91
CA ASN A 24 2.31 9.58 -14.13
C ASN A 24 2.28 11.09 -13.85
N SER A 25 2.00 11.49 -12.62
CA SER A 25 1.92 12.89 -12.18
C SER A 25 3.20 13.39 -11.52
N LYS A 26 4.32 12.67 -11.60
CA LYS A 26 5.55 13.01 -10.88
C LYS A 26 6.08 14.42 -11.18
N ASP A 27 5.90 14.89 -12.42
CA ASP A 27 6.39 16.21 -12.83
C ASP A 27 5.51 17.31 -12.21
N SER A 28 4.18 17.16 -12.27
CA SER A 28 3.22 18.05 -11.60
C SER A 28 3.37 18.04 -10.07
N LEU A 29 3.63 16.87 -9.49
CA LEU A 29 3.94 16.73 -8.05
C LEU A 29 5.24 17.46 -7.70
N SER A 30 6.29 17.31 -8.52
CA SER A 30 7.57 17.99 -8.33
C SER A 30 7.44 19.51 -8.44
N GLU A 31 6.65 20.02 -9.40
CA GLU A 31 6.34 21.46 -9.53
C GLU A 31 5.60 22.00 -8.30
N ALA A 32 4.76 21.17 -7.68
CA ALA A 32 4.09 21.47 -6.41
C ALA A 32 5.00 21.27 -5.17
N GLY A 33 6.26 20.89 -5.36
CA GLY A 33 7.24 20.69 -4.28
C GLY A 33 7.16 19.32 -3.58
N VAL A 34 6.48 18.35 -4.19
CA VAL A 34 6.34 16.97 -3.71
C VAL A 34 7.23 16.05 -4.54
N GLY A 35 8.32 15.57 -3.94
CA GLY A 35 9.17 14.55 -4.56
C GLY A 35 8.52 13.18 -4.48
N CYS A 36 8.50 12.45 -5.59
CA CYS A 36 7.94 11.11 -5.65
C CYS A 36 8.96 10.12 -6.23
N PHE A 37 8.98 8.92 -5.67
CA PHE A 37 9.67 7.79 -6.26
C PHE A 37 8.68 6.95 -7.07
N SER A 38 9.15 6.35 -8.17
CA SER A 38 8.44 5.22 -8.77
C SER A 38 8.32 4.05 -7.80
N LEU A 39 7.45 3.09 -8.11
CA LEU A 39 7.33 1.87 -7.31
C LEU A 39 8.67 1.10 -7.25
N ASP A 40 9.37 1.00 -8.38
CA ASP A 40 10.65 0.27 -8.45
C ASP A 40 11.73 0.98 -7.64
N GLU A 41 11.83 2.31 -7.74
CA GLU A 41 12.76 3.09 -6.93
C GLU A 41 12.41 3.05 -5.45
N THR A 42 11.11 3.04 -5.11
CA THR A 42 10.63 2.90 -3.74
C THR A 42 11.06 1.55 -3.17
N ARG A 43 10.87 0.48 -3.94
CA ARG A 43 11.25 -0.87 -3.55
C ARG A 43 12.75 -1.04 -3.41
N SER A 44 13.53 -0.56 -4.38
CA SER A 44 14.98 -0.68 -4.38
C SER A 44 15.64 0.19 -3.31
N SER A 45 15.12 1.40 -3.06
CA SER A 45 15.72 2.36 -2.14
C SER A 45 15.26 2.16 -0.70
N PHE A 46 14.01 1.70 -0.51
CA PHE A 46 13.40 1.61 0.80
C PHE A 46 12.90 0.20 1.11
N THR A 47 11.86 -0.27 0.43
CA THR A 47 11.05 -1.41 0.89
C THR A 47 11.84 -2.72 1.05
N SER A 48 12.73 -3.02 0.10
CA SER A 48 13.59 -4.21 0.13
C SER A 48 14.69 -4.13 1.19
N GLN A 49 15.02 -2.92 1.64
CA GLN A 49 16.08 -2.65 2.60
C GLN A 49 15.56 -2.51 4.04
N ILE A 50 14.25 -2.53 4.25
CA ILE A 50 13.64 -2.37 5.58
C ILE A 50 14.08 -3.48 6.51
N LYS A 51 14.99 -3.12 7.43
CA LYS A 51 15.52 -3.92 8.53
C LYS A 51 16.06 -2.98 9.60
N LYS A 52 16.35 -3.52 10.78
CA LYS A 52 17.00 -2.75 11.84
C LYS A 52 18.32 -2.15 11.32
N ASN A 53 18.56 -0.87 11.60
CA ASN A 53 19.72 -0.11 11.10
C ASN A 53 19.78 0.01 9.56
N MET A 54 18.62 0.12 8.91
CA MET A 54 18.53 0.47 7.49
C MET A 54 19.33 1.75 7.20
N SER A 55 20.14 1.72 6.14
CA SER A 55 20.91 2.87 5.69
C SER A 55 20.49 3.24 4.27
N LEU A 56 20.36 4.53 4.03
CA LEU A 56 20.00 5.07 2.71
C LEU A 56 21.26 5.30 1.89
N SER A 57 21.18 5.02 0.58
CA SER A 57 22.24 5.36 -0.36
C SER A 57 22.46 6.87 -0.44
N ARG A 58 23.60 7.29 -0.99
CA ARG A 58 23.93 8.71 -1.14
C ARG A 58 22.95 9.39 -2.10
N GLU A 59 22.55 8.69 -3.16
CA GLU A 59 21.62 9.14 -4.18
C GLU A 59 20.23 9.34 -3.57
N THR A 60 19.76 8.38 -2.78
CA THR A 60 18.47 8.48 -2.07
C THR A 60 18.49 9.67 -1.12
N LYS A 61 19.54 9.84 -0.30
CA LYS A 61 19.65 11.00 0.60
C LYS A 61 19.63 12.32 -0.16
N LYS A 62 20.39 12.43 -1.25
CA LYS A 62 20.41 13.64 -2.09
C LYS A 62 19.02 13.97 -2.65
N PHE A 63 18.25 12.96 -3.05
CA PHE A 63 16.87 13.17 -3.51
C PHE A 63 15.95 13.65 -2.39
N LEU A 64 16.04 13.03 -1.20
CA LEU A 64 15.27 13.42 -0.02
C LEU A 64 15.61 14.84 0.46
N ASP A 65 16.87 15.25 0.33
CA ASP A 65 17.33 16.61 0.70
C ASP A 65 16.92 17.67 -0.33
N ALA A 66 16.62 17.27 -1.57
CA ALA A 66 16.19 18.17 -2.63
C ALA A 66 14.69 18.56 -2.54
N HIS A 67 13.92 17.90 -1.69
CA HIS A 67 12.48 18.15 -1.57
C HIS A 67 12.07 18.35 -0.11
N ASP A 68 11.17 19.32 0.12
CA ASP A 68 10.59 19.55 1.43
C ASP A 68 9.56 18.46 1.78
N THR A 69 8.80 17.99 0.78
CA THR A 69 7.80 16.92 0.93
C THR A 69 8.17 15.73 0.05
N ILE A 70 8.13 14.52 0.60
CA ILE A 70 8.27 13.27 -0.16
C ILE A 70 7.02 12.43 0.00
N LEU A 71 6.54 11.87 -1.10
CA LEU A 71 5.49 10.86 -1.12
C LEU A 71 6.10 9.50 -1.46
N LEU A 72 5.94 8.54 -0.54
CA LEU A 72 6.26 7.12 -0.76
C LEU A 72 4.98 6.31 -0.80
N SER A 73 4.86 5.42 -1.79
CA SER A 73 3.66 4.61 -2.00
C SER A 73 4.02 3.17 -2.34
N ASP A 74 3.91 2.25 -1.38
CA ASP A 74 4.19 0.82 -1.58
C ASP A 74 3.58 -0.06 -0.48
N GLU A 75 2.68 -0.96 -0.86
CA GLU A 75 2.05 -1.92 0.05
C GLU A 75 3.05 -2.88 0.71
N ASN A 76 4.19 -3.14 0.06
CA ASN A 76 5.21 -4.05 0.58
C ASN A 76 5.97 -3.47 1.79
N ILE A 77 5.76 -2.20 2.13
CA ILE A 77 6.26 -1.63 3.38
C ILE A 77 5.69 -2.41 4.58
N LEU A 78 4.41 -2.79 4.52
CA LEU A 78 3.75 -3.56 5.60
C LEU A 78 4.15 -5.05 5.62
N GLY A 79 4.55 -5.61 4.46
CA GLY A 79 4.86 -7.03 4.29
C GLY A 79 4.20 -7.59 3.03
N GLY A 80 4.46 -8.85 2.68
CA GLY A 80 3.97 -9.46 1.44
C GLY A 80 2.61 -10.16 1.54
N THR A 81 2.24 -10.86 0.47
CA THR A 81 1.05 -11.73 0.37
C THR A 81 1.35 -13.21 0.55
N ASP A 82 2.43 -13.56 1.25
CA ASP A 82 2.70 -14.92 1.65
C ASP A 82 1.58 -15.48 2.55
N LYS A 83 1.60 -16.82 2.69
CA LYS A 83 0.66 -17.54 3.57
C LYS A 83 0.69 -16.89 4.95
N PRO A 84 -0.47 -16.50 5.52
CA PRO A 84 -0.51 -15.95 6.86
C PRO A 84 -0.07 -17.02 7.88
N THR A 85 1.00 -16.75 8.63
CA THR A 85 1.53 -17.62 9.68
C THR A 85 1.24 -17.07 11.08
N SER A 86 0.22 -16.23 11.20
CA SER A 86 -0.17 -15.56 12.43
C SER A 86 -1.61 -15.05 12.29
N GLN A 87 -2.24 -14.66 13.39
CA GLN A 87 -3.56 -14.02 13.39
C GLN A 87 -3.59 -12.63 12.72
N LEU A 88 -2.41 -12.04 12.46
CA LEU A 88 -2.29 -10.77 11.76
C LEU A 88 -1.87 -10.99 10.31
N VAL A 89 -2.45 -10.21 9.40
CA VAL A 89 -2.09 -10.23 7.96
C VAL A 89 -0.77 -9.51 7.66
N TYR A 90 -0.31 -8.64 8.58
CA TYR A 90 0.97 -7.93 8.52
C TYR A 90 1.65 -7.91 9.90
N PRO A 91 2.07 -9.06 10.45
CA PRO A 91 2.60 -9.13 11.81
C PRO A 91 3.88 -8.30 12.00
N LYS A 92 4.65 -8.11 10.94
CA LYS A 92 5.88 -7.30 10.93
C LYS A 92 5.65 -5.85 10.48
N GLY A 93 4.42 -5.49 10.10
CA GLY A 93 4.10 -4.17 9.53
C GLY A 93 4.51 -3.01 10.43
N PRO A 94 4.10 -2.98 11.71
CA PRO A 94 4.49 -1.94 12.66
C PRO A 94 6.01 -1.83 12.84
N THR A 95 6.69 -2.97 13.02
CA THR A 95 8.16 -2.98 13.15
C THR A 95 8.87 -2.49 11.89
N ARG A 96 8.36 -2.85 10.70
CA ARG A 96 8.89 -2.39 9.41
C ARG A 96 8.69 -0.89 9.22
N LEU A 97 7.51 -0.37 9.59
CA LEU A 97 7.24 1.05 9.59
C LEU A 97 8.20 1.79 10.53
N GLN A 98 8.41 1.28 11.75
CA GLN A 98 9.36 1.89 12.70
C GLN A 98 10.76 1.99 12.10
N PHE A 99 11.29 0.90 11.51
CA PHE A 99 12.61 0.93 10.89
C PHE A 99 12.72 1.92 9.72
N LEU A 100 11.63 2.08 8.95
CA LEU A 100 11.57 3.06 7.88
C LEU A 100 11.58 4.49 8.44
N LEU A 101 10.78 4.77 9.47
CA LEU A 101 10.71 6.08 10.11
C LEU A 101 12.02 6.44 10.81
N ASP A 102 12.68 5.48 11.47
CA ASP A 102 14.00 5.69 12.08
C ASP A 102 15.03 6.09 11.02
N ALA A 103 15.03 5.42 9.86
CA ALA A 103 15.97 5.69 8.77
C ALA A 103 15.72 7.04 8.08
N LEU A 104 14.46 7.45 7.94
CA LEU A 104 14.07 8.69 7.25
C LEU A 104 14.05 9.91 8.18
N SER A 105 13.72 9.70 9.46
CA SER A 105 13.58 10.72 10.50
C SER A 105 12.84 11.99 10.02
N PRO A 106 11.60 11.87 9.51
CA PRO A 106 10.85 13.02 9.02
C PRO A 106 10.46 13.98 10.15
N GLU A 107 10.48 15.29 9.90
CA GLU A 107 9.97 16.29 10.88
C GLU A 107 8.44 16.18 11.05
N SER A 108 7.73 15.83 9.97
CA SER A 108 6.29 15.59 9.95
C SER A 108 5.96 14.37 9.10
N LEU A 109 5.09 13.52 9.61
CA LEU A 109 4.59 12.33 8.93
C LEU A 109 3.12 12.55 8.54
N GLU A 110 2.65 12.02 7.42
CA GLU A 110 1.25 11.88 7.09
C GLU A 110 1.05 10.49 6.50
N ALA A 111 0.42 9.60 7.27
CA ALA A 111 0.25 8.21 6.87
C ALA A 111 -1.19 7.94 6.44
N HIS A 112 -1.33 7.29 5.30
CA HIS A 112 -2.58 6.90 4.67
C HIS A 112 -2.59 5.38 4.49
N ILE A 113 -3.68 4.75 4.90
CA ILE A 113 -3.92 3.33 4.66
C ILE A 113 -5.29 3.15 4.01
N THR A 114 -5.30 2.45 2.90
CA THR A 114 -6.54 1.93 2.33
C THR A 114 -6.79 0.53 2.88
N ILE A 115 -7.98 0.29 3.40
CA ILE A 115 -8.47 -1.03 3.84
C ILE A 115 -9.66 -1.45 2.98
N ARG A 116 -10.07 -2.71 3.07
CA ARG A 116 -11.19 -3.25 2.30
C ARG A 116 -12.02 -4.15 3.19
N ASP A 117 -13.28 -4.38 2.82
CA ASP A 117 -14.11 -5.41 3.42
C ASP A 117 -13.30 -6.72 3.71
N PRO A 118 -13.26 -7.19 4.96
CA PRO A 118 -12.46 -8.34 5.38
C PRO A 118 -12.63 -9.59 4.51
N GLU A 119 -13.88 -9.97 4.21
CA GLU A 119 -14.19 -11.17 3.42
C GLU A 119 -13.64 -11.04 2.00
N SER A 120 -13.99 -9.93 1.35
CA SER A 120 -13.53 -9.58 0.00
C SER A 120 -12.01 -9.51 -0.10
N TYR A 121 -11.35 -9.01 0.95
CA TYR A 121 -9.89 -8.94 1.03
C TYR A 121 -9.26 -10.33 1.15
N LEU A 122 -9.76 -11.18 2.06
CA LEU A 122 -9.19 -12.51 2.30
C LEU A 122 -9.30 -13.41 1.07
N VAL A 123 -10.46 -13.39 0.39
CA VAL A 123 -10.65 -14.09 -0.90
C VAL A 123 -9.64 -13.56 -1.93
N SER A 124 -9.55 -12.23 -2.07
CA SER A 124 -8.64 -11.63 -3.04
C SER A 124 -7.16 -11.91 -2.74
N ARG A 125 -6.78 -12.04 -1.47
CA ARG A 125 -5.43 -12.39 -1.04
C ARG A 125 -5.12 -13.85 -1.36
N TYR A 126 -6.03 -14.77 -1.07
CA TYR A 126 -5.87 -16.18 -1.43
C TYR A 126 -5.74 -16.39 -2.95
N CYS A 127 -6.57 -15.72 -3.75
CA CYS A 127 -6.43 -15.75 -5.21
C CYS A 127 -5.09 -15.20 -5.70
N GLU A 128 -4.52 -14.20 -5.01
CA GLU A 128 -3.18 -13.71 -5.34
C GLU A 128 -2.10 -14.72 -4.96
N TYR A 129 -2.24 -15.40 -3.82
CA TYR A 129 -1.34 -16.48 -3.41
C TYR A 129 -1.29 -17.59 -4.46
N LEU A 130 -2.44 -18.09 -4.90
CA LEU A 130 -2.54 -19.16 -5.90
C LEU A 130 -1.87 -18.82 -7.25
N ARG A 131 -1.65 -17.54 -7.56
CA ARG A 131 -0.98 -17.11 -8.80
C ARG A 131 0.54 -17.18 -8.71
N HIS A 132 1.09 -17.07 -7.51
CA HIS A 132 2.52 -16.82 -7.30
C HIS A 132 3.21 -17.92 -6.47
N TYR A 133 2.44 -18.76 -5.80
CA TYR A 133 2.94 -19.76 -4.86
C TYR A 133 2.40 -21.16 -5.18
N PRO A 134 3.01 -22.22 -4.61
CA PRO A 134 2.49 -23.57 -4.71
C PRO A 134 1.02 -23.65 -4.29
N PHE A 135 0.28 -24.55 -4.92
CA PHE A 135 -1.12 -24.76 -4.58
C PHE A 135 -1.27 -25.20 -3.13
N LEU A 136 -2.12 -24.48 -2.40
CA LEU A 136 -2.69 -24.86 -1.11
C LEU A 136 -4.20 -24.71 -1.21
N ASP A 137 -4.95 -25.67 -0.67
CA ASP A 137 -6.39 -25.47 -0.51
C ASP A 137 -6.69 -24.39 0.54
N VAL A 138 -7.95 -23.95 0.62
CA VAL A 138 -8.35 -22.85 1.51
C VAL A 138 -8.11 -23.17 3.00
N CYS A 139 -8.26 -24.43 3.40
CA CYS A 139 -8.03 -24.87 4.77
C CYS A 139 -6.53 -24.86 5.09
N GLN A 140 -5.70 -25.32 4.17
CA GLN A 140 -4.24 -25.29 4.29
C GLN A 140 -3.66 -23.87 4.27
N TYR A 141 -4.31 -22.95 3.57
CA TYR A 141 -3.86 -21.56 3.49
C TYR A 141 -4.18 -20.76 4.76
N PHE A 142 -5.32 -21.04 5.41
CA PHE A 142 -5.79 -20.34 6.62
C PHE A 142 -5.65 -21.17 7.92
N ASP A 143 -4.94 -22.28 7.92
CA ASP A 143 -4.76 -23.15 9.09
C ASP A 143 -4.17 -22.42 10.33
N GLU A 144 -3.35 -21.39 10.12
CA GLU A 144 -2.73 -20.56 11.15
C GLU A 144 -3.41 -19.18 11.34
N PHE A 145 -4.52 -18.93 10.63
CA PHE A 145 -5.21 -17.65 10.59
C PHE A 145 -6.71 -17.81 10.89
N PHE A 146 -7.18 -17.22 11.98
CA PHE A 146 -8.57 -17.37 12.39
C PHE A 146 -9.45 -16.33 11.69
N VAL A 147 -9.95 -16.71 10.52
CA VAL A 147 -10.75 -15.87 9.62
C VAL A 147 -11.90 -15.15 10.32
N LYS A 148 -12.57 -15.79 11.29
CA LYS A 148 -13.73 -15.24 12.00
C LYS A 148 -13.40 -14.06 12.92
N GLU A 149 -12.14 -13.93 13.36
CA GLU A 149 -11.69 -12.85 14.23
C GLU A 149 -10.91 -11.76 13.47
N PHE A 150 -10.81 -11.88 12.14
CA PHE A 150 -10.05 -10.92 11.37
C PHE A 150 -10.66 -9.51 11.47
N SER A 151 -9.81 -8.56 11.87
CA SER A 151 -10.13 -7.14 11.94
C SER A 151 -8.93 -6.31 11.49
N TRP A 152 -9.21 -5.18 10.85
CA TRP A 152 -8.18 -4.19 10.52
C TRP A 152 -7.76 -3.35 11.73
N LEU A 153 -8.60 -3.28 12.77
CA LEU A 153 -8.39 -2.41 13.91
C LEU A 153 -7.01 -2.65 14.59
N PRO A 154 -6.61 -3.90 14.89
CA PRO A 154 -5.30 -4.15 15.51
C PRO A 154 -4.11 -3.69 14.66
N LEU A 155 -4.24 -3.76 13.32
CA LEU A 155 -3.20 -3.24 12.41
C LEU A 155 -3.17 -1.72 12.46
N VAL A 156 -4.33 -1.06 12.34
CA VAL A 156 -4.43 0.40 12.35
C VAL A 156 -3.88 0.96 13.66
N GLU A 157 -4.32 0.43 14.80
CA GLU A 157 -3.85 0.85 16.13
C GLU A 157 -2.32 0.70 16.26
N ALA A 158 -1.76 -0.44 15.85
CA ALA A 158 -0.31 -0.65 15.93
C ALA A 158 0.48 0.27 14.98
N LEU A 159 -0.09 0.66 13.84
CA LEU A 159 0.53 1.64 12.94
C LEU A 159 0.42 3.07 13.50
N GLU A 160 -0.70 3.42 14.14
CA GLU A 160 -0.90 4.70 14.81
C GLU A 160 0.06 4.89 16.00
N ASP A 161 0.27 3.83 16.78
CA ASP A 161 1.23 3.81 17.88
C ASP A 161 2.65 4.10 17.40
N VAL A 162 3.07 3.47 16.30
CA VAL A 162 4.38 3.69 15.67
C VAL A 162 4.48 5.09 15.05
N ALA A 163 3.40 5.57 14.41
CA ALA A 163 3.34 6.90 13.83
C ALA A 163 3.26 8.02 14.89
N GLY A 164 2.93 7.68 16.14
CA GLY A 164 2.68 8.61 17.23
C GLY A 164 1.42 9.48 17.04
N LYS A 165 0.55 9.12 16.10
CA LYS A 165 -0.69 9.85 15.77
C LYS A 165 -1.65 9.02 14.93
N LYS A 166 -2.88 9.52 14.80
CA LYS A 166 -3.91 8.93 13.93
C LYS A 166 -3.46 8.91 12.48
N ILE A 167 -3.71 7.79 11.81
CA ILE A 167 -3.48 7.61 10.38
C ILE A 167 -4.80 7.80 9.63
N THR A 168 -4.73 8.29 8.40
CA THR A 168 -5.90 8.39 7.55
C THR A 168 -6.28 7.00 7.06
N VAL A 169 -7.50 6.56 7.37
CA VAL A 169 -8.03 5.26 6.94
C VAL A 169 -9.11 5.48 5.88
N THR A 170 -8.92 4.90 4.70
CA THR A 170 -9.89 4.98 3.60
C THR A 170 -10.39 3.58 3.24
N ALA A 171 -11.71 3.41 3.14
CA ALA A 171 -12.28 2.19 2.58
C ALA A 171 -12.05 2.15 1.06
N PHE A 172 -11.62 1.01 0.55
CA PHE A 172 -11.32 0.76 -0.87
C PHE A 172 -12.47 1.18 -1.79
N GLU A 173 -13.70 0.90 -1.37
CA GLU A 173 -14.93 1.22 -2.10
C GLU A 173 -15.08 2.72 -2.32
N ASN A 174 -14.56 3.55 -1.41
CA ASN A 174 -14.66 5.00 -1.49
C ASN A 174 -13.67 5.63 -2.46
N ILE A 175 -12.56 4.93 -2.82
CA ILE A 175 -11.57 5.45 -3.78
C ILE A 175 -12.24 5.78 -5.12
N PHE A 176 -13.16 4.93 -5.58
CA PHE A 176 -13.80 5.08 -6.88
C PHE A 176 -15.11 5.87 -6.84
N ASN A 177 -15.67 6.08 -5.64
CA ASN A 177 -16.86 6.91 -5.48
C ASN A 177 -16.52 8.40 -5.65
N ASP A 178 -15.35 8.82 -5.15
CA ASP A 178 -14.85 10.18 -5.25
C ASP A 178 -13.31 10.17 -5.32
N GLU A 179 -12.81 9.89 -6.52
CA GLU A 179 -11.37 9.76 -6.78
C GLU A 179 -10.62 11.08 -6.53
N ASP A 180 -11.24 12.20 -6.89
CA ASP A 180 -10.66 13.52 -6.71
C ASP A 180 -10.53 13.85 -5.22
N ALA A 181 -11.55 13.56 -4.40
CA ALA A 181 -11.45 13.73 -2.95
C ALA A 181 -10.38 12.81 -2.31
N TYR A 182 -10.25 11.57 -2.80
CA TYR A 182 -9.21 10.65 -2.33
C TYR A 182 -7.80 11.18 -2.59
N PHE A 183 -7.53 11.62 -3.82
CA PHE A 183 -6.23 12.17 -4.16
C PHE A 183 -5.99 13.53 -3.53
N TYR A 184 -7.03 14.35 -3.41
CA TYR A 184 -6.98 15.58 -2.64
C TYR A 184 -6.54 15.32 -1.19
N GLN A 185 -7.11 14.31 -0.54
CA GLN A 185 -6.71 13.90 0.79
C GLN A 185 -5.27 13.38 0.84
N LEU A 186 -4.81 12.69 -0.20
CA LEU A 186 -3.47 12.08 -0.25
C LEU A 186 -2.35 13.10 -0.53
N VAL A 187 -2.54 14.03 -1.46
CA VAL A 187 -1.47 14.94 -1.94
C VAL A 187 -1.80 16.43 -1.79
N GLY A 188 -3.06 16.80 -1.54
CA GLY A 188 -3.51 18.19 -1.33
C GLY A 188 -3.96 18.93 -2.59
N ASP A 189 -4.42 20.19 -2.41
CA ASP A 189 -5.16 21.04 -3.39
C ASP A 189 -4.38 21.41 -4.66
N LYS A 190 -3.09 21.06 -4.75
CA LYS A 190 -2.16 21.72 -5.68
C LYS A 190 -1.78 20.89 -6.90
N VAL A 191 -2.38 19.72 -7.09
CA VAL A 191 -1.88 18.77 -8.10
C VAL A 191 -3.02 18.18 -8.90
N ASP A 192 -3.06 18.55 -10.18
CA ASP A 192 -3.87 17.84 -11.16
C ASP A 192 -3.14 16.52 -11.50
N LEU A 193 -3.77 15.39 -11.18
CA LEU A 193 -3.16 14.09 -11.36
C LEU A 193 -3.53 13.50 -12.72
N MET A 194 -2.49 13.11 -13.46
CA MET A 194 -2.64 12.41 -14.71
C MET A 194 -3.33 11.04 -14.51
N PRO A 195 -4.13 10.58 -15.49
CA PRO A 195 -4.79 9.28 -15.44
C PRO A 195 -3.80 8.12 -15.22
N ALA A 196 -4.29 7.03 -14.61
CA ALA A 196 -3.52 5.80 -14.51
C ALA A 196 -3.21 5.23 -15.90
N ALA A 197 -2.12 4.47 -16.02
CA ALA A 197 -1.81 3.78 -17.27
C ALA A 197 -2.90 2.75 -17.59
N ASP A 198 -3.30 2.68 -18.85
CA ASP A 198 -4.33 1.76 -19.33
C ASP A 198 -3.68 0.44 -19.74
N ASN A 199 -3.45 -0.44 -18.78
CA ASN A 199 -2.92 -1.77 -19.03
C ASN A 199 -3.62 -2.84 -18.16
N PRO A 200 -3.57 -4.12 -18.57
CA PRO A 200 -4.26 -5.20 -17.86
C PRO A 200 -3.76 -5.42 -16.42
N SER A 201 -2.53 -5.01 -16.09
CA SER A 201 -1.99 -5.15 -14.73
C SER A 201 -2.56 -4.12 -13.76
N ILE A 202 -3.04 -2.97 -14.26
CA ILE A 202 -3.71 -1.89 -13.50
C ILE A 202 -5.22 -2.09 -13.50
N ARG A 203 -5.85 -2.28 -14.66
CA ARG A 203 -7.29 -2.60 -14.79
C ARG A 203 -7.48 -4.10 -14.93
N ARG A 204 -7.20 -4.84 -13.85
CA ARG A 204 -7.42 -6.28 -13.83
C ARG A 204 -8.92 -6.57 -13.79
N SER A 205 -9.42 -7.21 -14.84
CA SER A 205 -10.77 -7.78 -14.86
C SER A 205 -10.89 -8.78 -13.69
N LYS A 206 -11.89 -8.59 -12.82
CA LYS A 206 -12.37 -9.69 -11.98
C LYS A 206 -13.01 -10.71 -12.91
N ILE A 207 -13.00 -12.00 -12.55
CA ILE A 207 -13.96 -12.95 -13.14
C ILE A 207 -15.34 -12.31 -12.91
N SER A 208 -16.04 -11.98 -13.99
CA SER A 208 -17.37 -11.41 -13.88
C SER A 208 -18.28 -12.41 -13.20
N TYR A 209 -19.33 -11.93 -12.54
CA TYR A 209 -20.35 -12.81 -11.97
C TYR A 209 -20.90 -13.78 -13.04
N GLU A 210 -21.06 -13.30 -14.28
CA GLU A 210 -21.42 -14.14 -15.45
C GLU A 210 -20.41 -15.25 -15.74
N ALA A 211 -19.10 -14.97 -15.65
CA ALA A 211 -18.07 -15.99 -15.85
C ALA A 211 -18.03 -17.02 -14.71
N TYR A 212 -18.45 -16.64 -13.51
CA TYR A 212 -18.61 -17.56 -12.38
C TYR A 212 -19.84 -18.47 -12.57
N ASP A 213 -20.97 -17.91 -13.01
CA ASP A 213 -22.19 -18.67 -13.31
C ASP A 213 -21.95 -19.69 -14.44
N MET A 214 -21.22 -19.31 -15.49
CA MET A 214 -20.86 -20.23 -16.57
C MET A 214 -20.02 -21.42 -16.09
N LEU A 215 -19.15 -21.23 -15.09
CA LEU A 215 -18.34 -22.30 -14.50
C LEU A 215 -19.14 -23.24 -13.59
N LEU A 216 -20.22 -22.75 -12.97
CA LEU A 216 -21.13 -23.56 -12.14
C LEU A 216 -22.14 -24.37 -12.96
N MET A 217 -22.31 -24.03 -14.25
CA MET A 217 -23.18 -24.74 -15.19
C MET A 217 -22.46 -25.88 -15.94
N MET A 218 -21.16 -26.11 -15.69
CA MET A 218 -20.36 -27.23 -16.22
C MET A 218 -20.24 -28.37 -15.20
#